data_AF-A0A1H5UUG7-F1
#
_entry.id   AF-A0A1H5UUG7-F1
#
_cell.length_a   1.000
_cell.length_b   1.000
_cell.length_c   1.000
_cell.angle_alpha   90.00
_cell.angle_beta   90.00
_cell.angle_gamma   90.00
#
_symmetry.space_group_name_H-M   'P 1'
#
loop_
_entity.id
_entity.type
_entity.pdbx_description
1 polymer ?
#
loop_
_entity_poly.entity_id
_entity_poly.type
_entity_poly.pdbx_seq_one_letter_code
_entity_poly.pdbx_strand_id
1 'polypeptide(L)'
;MKNQISYSPEVRERAVRLVFEQQKVHESQWSAIKSIALKIGCTAETLRTWVRRAETDQGIRCGMSTSDRERLKELERENRELKRANEILRKASAYFAQAEFDHRPK
;
A
#
# COMPACT_ATOMS: atom_id res chain seq x y z
N MET A 1 -14.23 -15.27 8.69
CA MET A 1 -13.50 -14.39 7.74
C MET A 1 -14.44 -14.07 6.60
N LYS A 2 -14.75 -12.80 6.33
CA LYS A 2 -15.65 -12.47 5.20
C LYS A 2 -14.94 -12.86 3.91
N ASN A 3 -15.45 -13.89 3.22
CA ASN A 3 -15.05 -14.23 1.86
C ASN A 3 -15.47 -13.06 0.98
N GLN A 4 -14.62 -12.03 0.88
CA GLN A 4 -14.80 -11.02 -0.13
C GLN A 4 -14.62 -11.74 -1.46
N ILE A 5 -15.70 -11.87 -2.22
CA ILE A 5 -15.66 -12.24 -3.63
C ILE A 5 -14.80 -11.17 -4.30
N SER A 6 -13.49 -11.43 -4.35
CA SER A 6 -12.51 -10.46 -4.81
C SER A 6 -12.43 -10.63 -6.31
N TYR A 7 -12.72 -9.56 -7.04
CA TYR A 7 -12.42 -9.52 -8.47
C TYR A 7 -10.93 -9.77 -8.65
N SER A 8 -10.57 -10.58 -9.66
CA SER A 8 -9.17 -10.83 -9.96
C SER A 8 -8.48 -9.51 -10.37
N PRO A 9 -7.18 -9.36 -10.06
CA PRO A 9 -6.45 -8.14 -10.37
C PRO A 9 -6.47 -7.82 -11.87
N GLU A 10 -6.45 -8.83 -12.73
CA GLU A 10 -6.52 -8.69 -14.18
C GLU A 10 -7.85 -8.08 -14.63
N VAL A 11 -8.97 -8.51 -14.04
CA VAL A 11 -10.30 -7.95 -14.34
C VAL A 11 -10.36 -6.49 -13.90
N ARG A 12 -9.84 -6.18 -12.72
CA ARG A 12 -9.79 -4.82 -12.19
C ARG A 12 -8.94 -3.89 -13.07
N GLU A 13 -7.75 -4.33 -13.47
CA GLU A 13 -6.86 -3.52 -14.30
C GLU A 13 -7.46 -3.28 -15.68
N ARG A 14 -8.01 -4.33 -16.29
CA ARG A 14 -8.72 -4.22 -17.58
C ARG A 14 -9.91 -3.27 -17.50
N ALA A 15 -10.70 -3.36 -16.43
CA ALA A 15 -11.84 -2.48 -16.19
C ALA A 15 -11.42 -1.01 -16.15
N VAL A 16 -10.37 -0.71 -15.37
CA VAL A 16 -9.84 0.65 -15.22
C VAL A 16 -9.28 1.18 -16.54
N ARG A 17 -8.52 0.35 -17.27
CA ARG A 17 -7.98 0.71 -18.59
C ARG A 17 -9.10 1.07 -19.57
N LEU A 18 -10.15 0.25 -19.62
CA LEU A 18 -11.30 0.50 -20.49
C LEU A 18 -12.04 1.80 -20.13
N VAL A 19 -12.10 2.17 -18.84
CA VAL A 19 -12.68 3.45 -18.40
C VAL A 19 -11.87 4.62 -18.96
N PHE A 20 -10.55 4.57 -18.89
CA PHE A 20 -9.70 5.64 -19.43
C PHE A 20 -9.79 5.74 -20.96
N GLU A 21 -9.91 4.61 -21.66
CA GLU A 21 -10.11 4.59 -23.12
C GLU A 21 -11.46 5.20 -23.53
N GLN A 22 -12.55 4.80 -22.86
CA GLN A 22 -13.89 5.31 -23.18
C GLN A 22 -14.17 6.71 -22.60
N GLN A 23 -13.31 7.25 -21.74
CA GLN A 23 -13.50 8.57 -21.13
C GLN A 23 -13.63 9.69 -22.17
N LYS A 24 -12.99 9.55 -23.34
CA LYS A 24 -13.08 10.53 -24.45
C LYS A 24 -14.36 10.45 -25.26
N VAL A 25 -15.09 9.33 -25.16
CA VAL A 25 -16.30 9.03 -25.95
C VAL A 25 -17.56 9.41 -25.17
N HIS A 26 -17.49 9.44 -23.84
CA HIS A 26 -18.61 9.76 -22.97
C HIS A 26 -18.54 11.20 -22.45
N GLU A 27 -19.70 11.81 -22.23
CA GLU A 27 -19.85 13.18 -21.69
C GLU A 27 -19.16 13.38 -20.32
N SER A 28 -19.07 12.31 -19.52
CA SER A 28 -18.39 12.36 -18.22
C SER A 28 -17.74 11.02 -17.87
N GLN A 29 -16.70 11.09 -17.03
CA GLN A 29 -16.04 9.92 -16.46
C GLN A 29 -17.05 9.01 -15.72
N TRP A 30 -18.05 9.60 -15.06
CA TRP A 30 -19.11 8.85 -14.37
C TRP A 30 -20.01 8.07 -15.34
N SER A 31 -20.30 8.64 -16.51
CA SER A 31 -21.06 7.94 -17.57
C SER A 31 -20.27 6.75 -18.12
N ALA A 32 -18.97 6.93 -18.38
CA ALA A 32 -18.07 5.84 -18.77
C ALA A 32 -18.03 4.72 -17.72
N ILE A 33 -17.88 5.08 -16.44
CA ILE A 33 -17.87 4.13 -15.31
C ILE A 33 -19.19 3.34 -15.26
N LYS A 34 -20.35 3.98 -15.38
CA LYS A 34 -21.64 3.28 -15.37
C LYS A 34 -21.77 2.27 -16.51
N SER A 35 -21.41 2.69 -17.72
CA SER A 35 -21.45 1.86 -18.92
C SER A 35 -20.57 0.62 -18.80
N ILE A 36 -19.35 0.80 -18.28
CA ILE A 36 -18.37 -0.29 -18.15
C ILE A 36 -18.68 -1.21 -16.98
N ALA A 37 -19.15 -0.66 -15.85
CA ALA A 37 -19.55 -1.44 -14.69
C ALA A 37 -20.64 -2.46 -15.05
N LEU A 38 -21.62 -2.06 -15.86
CA LEU A 38 -22.67 -2.95 -16.39
C LEU A 38 -22.08 -4.07 -17.26
N LYS A 39 -21.09 -3.78 -18.11
CA LYS A 39 -20.44 -4.78 -18.99
C LYS A 39 -19.60 -5.80 -18.21
N ILE A 40 -19.01 -5.40 -17.09
CA ILE A 40 -18.12 -6.24 -16.26
C ILE A 40 -18.92 -7.00 -15.19
N GLY A 41 -20.16 -6.57 -14.91
CA GLY A 41 -21.00 -7.16 -13.86
C GLY A 41 -20.60 -6.71 -12.46
N CYS A 42 -19.98 -5.53 -12.32
CA CYS A 42 -19.63 -4.94 -11.03
C CYS A 42 -20.46 -3.68 -10.74
N THR A 43 -20.49 -3.24 -9.48
CA THR A 43 -21.18 -1.99 -9.15
C THR A 43 -20.36 -0.78 -9.62
N ALA A 44 -21.04 0.28 -10.08
CA ALA A 44 -20.39 1.50 -10.53
C ALA A 44 -19.50 2.15 -9.45
N GLU A 45 -19.87 2.01 -8.18
CA GLU A 45 -19.05 2.50 -7.06
C GLU A 45 -17.76 1.71 -6.85
N THR A 46 -17.80 0.40 -7.08
CA THR A 46 -16.61 -0.45 -7.04
C THR A 46 -15.62 -0.02 -8.11
N LEU A 47 -16.10 0.12 -9.35
CA LEU A 47 -15.27 0.55 -10.47
C LEU A 47 -14.74 1.98 -10.27
N ARG A 48 -15.57 2.89 -9.76
CA ARG A 48 -15.13 4.26 -9.39
C ARG A 48 -13.97 4.21 -8.41
N THR A 49 -14.05 3.39 -7.37
CA THR A 49 -12.99 3.27 -6.37
C THR A 49 -11.67 2.78 -6.99
N TRP A 50 -11.74 1.88 -7.96
CA TRP A 50 -10.55 1.41 -8.67
C TRP A 50 -9.94 2.49 -9.56
N VAL A 51 -10.77 3.22 -10.31
CA VAL A 51 -10.33 4.35 -11.14
C VAL A 51 -9.69 5.43 -10.27
N ARG A 52 -10.30 5.78 -9.13
CA ARG A 52 -9.71 6.74 -8.18
C ARG A 52 -8.33 6.33 -7.70
N ARG A 53 -8.17 5.04 -7.36
CA ARG A 53 -6.88 4.52 -6.93
C ARG A 53 -5.85 4.63 -8.06
N ALA A 54 -6.21 4.24 -9.27
CA ALA A 54 -5.33 4.37 -10.43
C ALA A 54 -4.95 5.83 -10.73
N GLU A 55 -5.89 6.78 -10.59
CA GLU A 55 -5.60 8.21 -10.73
C GLU A 55 -4.63 8.72 -9.65
N THR A 56 -4.71 8.21 -8.42
CA THR A 56 -3.73 8.52 -7.36
C THR A 56 -2.38 7.89 -7.66
N ASP A 57 -2.35 6.63 -8.11
CA ASP A 57 -1.11 5.93 -8.47
C ASP A 57 -0.41 6.59 -9.68
N GLN A 58 -1.17 7.20 -10.59
CA GLN A 58 -0.65 7.99 -11.72
C GLN A 58 -0.32 9.46 -11.35
N GLY A 59 -0.55 9.89 -10.11
CA GLY A 59 -0.29 11.25 -9.65
C GLY A 59 -1.28 12.31 -10.15
N ILE A 60 -2.38 11.91 -10.79
CA ILE A 60 -3.45 12.80 -11.26
C ILE A 60 -4.26 13.36 -10.08
N ARG A 61 -4.42 12.56 -9.02
CA ARG A 61 -5.08 12.99 -7.77
C ARG A 61 -4.11 12.97 -6.60
N CYS A 62 -4.25 13.97 -5.72
CA CYS A 62 -3.50 13.97 -4.47
C CYS A 62 -3.91 12.77 -3.61
N GLY A 63 -2.91 12.14 -3.00
CA GLY A 63 -3.08 10.95 -2.18
C GLY A 63 -1.80 10.14 -2.14
N MET A 64 -1.68 9.28 -1.13
CA MET A 64 -0.56 8.36 -1.02
C MET A 64 -0.78 7.20 -2.00
N SER A 65 0.16 7.02 -2.93
CA SER A 65 0.12 5.93 -3.91
C SER A 65 0.21 4.57 -3.21
N THR A 66 -0.18 3.53 -3.93
CA THR A 66 0.00 2.15 -3.47
C THR A 66 1.46 1.82 -3.19
N SER A 67 2.38 2.24 -4.06
CA SER A 67 3.82 2.06 -3.85
C SER A 67 4.33 2.80 -2.63
N ASP A 68 3.83 4.01 -2.35
CA ASP A 68 4.23 4.76 -1.15
C ASP A 68 3.79 4.05 0.13
N ARG A 69 2.60 3.43 0.13
CA ARG A 69 2.10 2.64 1.26
C ARG A 69 2.91 1.38 1.48
N GLU A 70 3.35 0.72 0.42
CA GLU A 70 4.18 -0.48 0.50
C GLU A 70 5.56 -0.14 1.05
N ARG A 71 6.18 0.92 0.51
CA ARG A 71 7.46 1.43 0.99
C ARG A 71 7.40 1.85 2.46
N LEU A 72 6.32 2.50 2.88
CA LEU A 72 6.13 2.91 4.27
C LEU A 72 6.09 1.68 5.20
N LYS A 73 5.37 0.62 4.82
CA LYS A 73 5.33 -0.62 5.61
C LYS A 73 6.69 -1.32 5.71
N GLU A 74 7.44 -1.34 4.62
CA GLU A 74 8.79 -1.90 4.60
C GLU A 74 9.73 -1.11 5.51
N LEU A 75 9.72 0.21 5.40
CA LEU A 75 10.50 1.10 6.28
C LEU A 75 10.08 0.95 7.75
N GLU A 76 8.79 0.81 8.04
CA GLU A 76 8.32 0.56 9.41
C GLU A 76 8.78 -0.80 9.96
N ARG A 77 8.94 -1.81 9.09
CA ARG A 77 9.49 -3.11 9.49
C ARG A 77 10.98 -3.00 9.77
N GLU A 78 11.74 -2.40 8.85
CA GLU A 78 13.17 -2.18 9.01
C GLU A 78 13.48 -1.35 10.27
N ASN A 79 12.73 -0.27 10.49
CA ASN A 79 12.90 0.57 11.68
C ASN A 79 12.66 -0.21 12.99
N ARG A 80 11.70 -1.14 12.99
CA ARG A 80 11.45 -2.03 14.14
C ARG A 80 12.60 -3.01 14.36
N GLU A 81 13.15 -3.58 13.29
CA GLU A 81 14.29 -4.50 13.35
C GLU A 81 15.56 -3.78 13.83
N LEU A 82 15.84 -2.59 13.29
CA LEU A 82 16.94 -1.73 13.72
C LEU A 82 16.82 -1.30 15.18
N LYS A 83 15.62 -0.96 15.65
CA LYS A 83 15.38 -0.63 17.07
C LYS A 83 15.67 -1.82 17.99
N ARG A 84 15.27 -3.03 17.59
CA ARG A 84 15.58 -4.26 18.34
C ARG A 84 17.08 -4.53 18.37
N ALA A 85 17.77 -4.41 17.24
CA ALA A 85 19.21 -4.59 17.17
C ALA A 85 19.97 -3.59 18.07
N ASN A 86 19.59 -2.31 18.01
CA ASN A 86 20.16 -1.29 18.90
C ASN A 86 19.90 -1.57 20.38
N GLU A 87 18.73 -2.09 20.74
CA GLU A 87 18.45 -2.47 22.12
C GLU A 87 19.36 -3.62 22.60
N ILE A 88 19.58 -4.64 21.76
CA ILE A 88 20.50 -5.74 22.05
C ILE A 88 21.92 -5.21 22.23
N LEU A 89 22.39 -4.38 21.31
CA LEU A 89 23.72 -3.77 21.39
C LEU A 89 23.87 -2.94 22.67
N ARG A 90 22.87 -2.13 23.02
CA ARG A 90 22.88 -1.33 24.26
C ARG A 90 22.95 -2.22 25.50
N LYS A 91 22.18 -3.31 25.53
CA LYS A 91 22.20 -4.30 26.62
C LYS A 91 23.56 -4.99 26.72
N ALA A 92 24.14 -5.40 25.58
CA ALA A 92 25.46 -6.00 25.53
C ALA A 92 26.55 -5.03 26.02
N SER A 93 26.55 -3.78 25.56
CA SER A 93 27.49 -2.76 26.03
C SER A 93 27.38 -2.51 27.54
N ALA A 94 26.16 -2.46 28.09
CA ALA A 94 25.95 -2.34 29.53
C ALA A 94 26.50 -3.55 30.30
N TYR A 95 26.27 -4.76 29.80
CA TYR A 95 26.79 -5.99 30.37
C TYR A 95 28.33 -6.02 30.38
N PHE A 96 28.96 -5.68 29.25
CA PHE A 96 30.43 -5.63 29.16
C PHE A 96 31.03 -4.54 30.06
N ALA A 97 30.42 -3.35 30.10
CA ALA A 97 30.87 -2.29 31.00
C ALA A 97 30.80 -2.73 32.46
N GLN A 98 29.74 -3.44 32.89
CA GLN A 98 29.61 -3.95 34.25
C GLN A 98 30.65 -5.03 34.56
N ALA A 99 30.91 -5.95 33.62
CA ALA A 99 31.94 -6.97 33.75
C ALA A 99 33.33 -6.35 33.95
N GLU A 100 33.70 -5.32 33.17
CA GLU A 100 34.98 -4.62 33.35
C GLU A 100 35.15 -3.95 34.73
N PHE A 101 34.05 -3.54 35.39
CA PHE A 101 34.11 -3.01 36.75
C PHE A 101 34.28 -4.11 37.81
N ASP A 102 33.66 -5.28 37.64
CA ASP A 102 33.76 -6.41 38.59
C ASP A 102 35.14 -7.09 38.56
N HIS A 103 35.93 -6.91 37.50
CA HIS A 103 37.24 -7.53 37.34
C HIS A 103 38.43 -6.69 37.86
N ARG A 104 38.20 -5.55 38.52
CA ARG A 104 39.30 -4.77 39.10
C ARG A 104 40.00 -5.58 40.21
N PRO A 105 41.26 -6.03 40.03
CA PRO A 105 41.98 -6.71 41.09
C PRO A 105 42.31 -5.72 42.21
N LYS A 106 42.17 -6.18 43.46
CA LYS A 106 42.69 -5.49 44.65
C LYS A 106 44.22 -5.44 44.65
#